data_AF-A0A1X0SGB1-F1
#
_entry.id   AF-A0A1X0SGB1-F1
#
_cell.length_a   1.000
_cell.length_b   1.000
_cell.length_c   1.000
_cell.angle_alpha   90.00
_cell.angle_beta   90.00
_cell.angle_gamma   90.00
#
_symmetry.space_group_name_H-M   'P 1'
#
loop_
_entity.id
_entity.type
_entity.pdbx_description
1 polymer ?
#
loop_
_entity_poly.entity_id
_entity_poly.type
_entity_poly.pdbx_seq_one_letter_code
_entity_poly.pdbx_strand_id
1 'polypeptide(L)'
;MCFPLKKFARDLSLVIVEIQNKVNHAFVARAIRYCLNIFDDVKKLPVLVISIDGFSSKEFRDFTFDKSDGNPFYTHLYQLWAKQVQVYIADSIAKHVDSSPIDPMIVLAYVLILQEKNIIMLDEYNDPNIQDIYRTALNIFSFGKDITNDLARRTESFCNAMASQFATILKYEKDCSEKSRKKTSSVCGRWNQFR
;
A
#
# COMPACT_ATOMS: atom_id res chain seq x y z
N MET A 1 3.08 4.12 0.90
CA MET A 1 4.17 3.36 1.55
C MET A 1 5.46 3.67 0.81
N CYS A 2 6.47 4.21 1.48
CA CYS A 2 7.78 4.48 0.87
C CYS A 2 8.72 3.35 1.30
N PHE A 3 9.05 2.42 0.38
CA PHE A 3 10.02 1.38 0.68
C PHE A 3 11.42 1.99 0.64
N PRO A 4 12.28 1.74 1.64
CA PRO A 4 13.65 2.23 1.61
C PRO A 4 14.43 1.58 0.47
N LEU A 5 14.56 2.32 -0.64
CA LEU A 5 15.27 1.94 -1.88
C LEU A 5 16.73 1.52 -1.65
N LYS A 6 17.34 1.93 -0.53
CA LYS A 6 18.77 1.74 -0.26
C LYS A 6 19.21 0.29 -0.03
N LYS A 7 18.29 -0.68 0.06
CA LYS A 7 18.61 -2.07 0.46
C LYS A 7 18.48 -3.13 -0.64
N PHE A 8 17.99 -2.79 -1.83
CA PHE A 8 17.84 -3.76 -2.92
C PHE A 8 19.00 -3.65 -3.93
N ALA A 9 19.53 -4.82 -4.30
CA ALA A 9 20.74 -5.12 -5.06
C ALA A 9 21.26 -4.00 -6.00
N ARG A 10 22.55 -3.66 -5.87
CA ARG A 10 23.24 -2.65 -6.71
C ARG A 10 23.23 -2.98 -8.21
N ASP A 11 22.88 -4.22 -8.56
CA ASP A 11 23.01 -4.80 -9.89
C ASP A 11 21.67 -5.04 -10.61
N LEU A 12 20.53 -4.89 -9.94
CA LEU A 12 19.22 -5.02 -10.59
C LEU A 12 18.79 -3.70 -11.24
N SER A 13 18.12 -3.80 -12.38
CA SER A 13 17.48 -2.62 -12.99
C SER A 13 16.40 -2.13 -12.06
N LEU A 14 16.43 -0.84 -11.75
CA LEU A 14 15.39 -0.23 -10.95
C LEU A 14 14.09 -0.20 -11.76
N VAL A 15 13.04 -0.83 -11.26
CA VAL A 15 11.73 -0.89 -11.91
C VAL A 15 10.73 -0.04 -11.11
N ILE A 16 10.07 0.88 -11.80
CA ILE A 16 8.87 1.55 -11.29
C ILE A 16 7.69 0.83 -11.92
N VAL A 17 6.74 0.40 -11.09
CA VAL A 17 5.47 -0.17 -11.55
C VAL A 17 4.36 0.78 -11.18
N GLU A 18 3.54 1.17 -12.16
CA GLU A 18 2.37 1.99 -11.90
C GLU A 18 1.12 1.42 -12.60
N ILE A 19 0.02 1.40 -11.85
CA ILE A 19 -1.25 0.83 -12.28
C ILE A 19 -2.26 1.97 -12.35
N GLN A 20 -2.88 2.13 -13.51
CA GLN A 20 -3.87 3.18 -13.76
C GLN A 20 -4.97 2.63 -14.67
N ASN A 21 -6.16 3.23 -14.63
CA ASN A 21 -7.20 2.87 -15.58
C ASN A 21 -6.82 3.36 -17.00
N LYS A 22 -6.51 4.66 -17.15
CA LYS A 22 -6.14 5.25 -18.44
C LYS A 22 -4.86 6.07 -18.41
N VAL A 23 -4.04 5.97 -19.47
CA VAL A 23 -2.89 6.85 -19.69
C VAL A 23 -3.35 8.16 -20.32
N ASN A 24 -3.03 9.26 -19.64
CA ASN A 24 -3.24 10.62 -20.10
C ASN A 24 -2.00 11.49 -19.81
N HIS A 25 -2.04 12.76 -20.21
CA HIS A 25 -0.93 13.69 -19.97
C HIS A 25 -0.56 13.84 -18.49
N ALA A 26 -1.55 13.91 -17.59
CA ALA A 26 -1.30 14.06 -16.16
C ALA A 26 -0.56 12.85 -15.56
N PHE A 27 -0.87 11.65 -16.07
CA PHE A 27 -0.14 10.44 -15.75
C PHE A 27 1.31 10.50 -16.25
N VAL A 28 1.54 10.84 -17.53
CA VAL A 28 2.89 10.90 -18.10
C VAL A 28 3.75 11.92 -17.33
N ALA A 29 3.21 13.09 -16.99
CA ALA A 29 3.91 14.09 -16.19
C ALA A 29 4.33 13.57 -14.82
N ARG A 30 3.48 12.76 -14.17
CA ARG A 30 3.77 12.14 -12.87
C ARG A 30 4.82 11.03 -12.98
N ALA A 31 4.71 10.18 -14.01
CA ALA A 31 5.71 9.16 -14.32
C ALA A 31 7.11 9.77 -14.55
N ILE A 32 7.19 10.86 -15.32
CA ILE A 32 8.43 11.63 -15.53
C ILE A 32 8.99 12.07 -14.17
N ARG A 33 8.17 12.68 -13.32
CA ARG A 33 8.60 13.12 -11.98
C ARG A 33 9.13 11.98 -11.12
N TYR A 34 8.50 10.81 -11.15
CA TYR A 34 9.00 9.65 -10.42
C TYR A 34 10.39 9.23 -10.91
N CYS A 35 10.58 9.13 -12.21
CA CYS A 35 11.86 8.69 -12.76
C CYS A 35 12.97 9.70 -12.48
N LEU A 36 12.69 11.00 -12.60
CA LEU A 36 13.64 12.07 -12.28
C LEU A 36 14.00 12.10 -10.80
N ASN A 37 13.01 11.98 -9.90
CA ASN A 37 13.28 11.92 -8.46
C ASN A 37 14.19 10.76 -8.10
N ILE A 38 13.98 9.57 -8.68
CA ILE A 38 14.86 8.46 -8.38
C ILE A 38 16.24 8.65 -9.03
N PHE A 39 16.29 9.19 -10.25
CA PHE A 39 17.58 9.52 -10.87
C PHE A 39 18.38 10.47 -9.98
N ASP A 40 17.76 11.45 -9.34
CA ASP A 40 18.44 12.36 -8.42
C ASP A 40 19.08 11.63 -7.24
N ASP A 41 18.43 10.58 -6.73
CA ASP A 41 18.92 9.79 -5.58
C ASP A 41 19.96 8.74 -5.96
N VAL A 42 19.74 7.96 -7.04
CA VAL A 42 20.54 6.77 -7.37
C VAL A 42 21.41 6.92 -8.61
N LYS A 43 21.26 8.03 -9.34
CA LYS A 43 21.99 8.35 -10.59
C LYS A 43 21.84 7.28 -11.68
N LYS A 44 20.72 6.55 -11.67
CA LYS A 44 20.35 5.54 -12.68
C LYS A 44 18.91 5.76 -13.12
N LEU A 45 18.66 5.72 -14.43
CA LEU A 45 17.30 5.80 -14.97
C LEU A 45 16.56 4.46 -14.77
N PRO A 46 15.31 4.49 -14.28
CA PRO A 46 14.51 3.29 -14.08
C PRO A 46 13.90 2.76 -15.38
N VAL A 47 13.49 1.49 -15.37
CA VAL A 47 12.49 0.95 -16.30
C VAL A 47 11.11 1.23 -15.71
N LEU A 48 10.22 1.83 -16.48
CA LEU A 48 8.85 2.11 -16.07
C LEU A 48 7.91 1.10 -16.73
N VAL A 49 7.19 0.34 -15.90
CA VAL A 49 6.19 -0.64 -16.30
C VAL A 49 4.82 -0.11 -15.93
N ILE A 50 3.92 -0.07 -16.92
CA ILE A 50 2.61 0.54 -16.79
C ILE A 50 1.57 -0.49 -17.23
N SER A 51 0.68 -0.87 -16.31
CA SER A 51 -0.43 -1.80 -16.58
C SER A 51 -1.74 -1.03 -16.57
N ILE A 52 -2.45 -1.01 -17.70
CA ILE A 52 -3.62 -0.14 -17.90
C ILE A 52 -4.75 -0.84 -18.68
N ASP A 53 -5.95 -0.29 -18.52
CA ASP A 53 -7.12 -0.67 -19.32
C ASP A 53 -7.06 -0.05 -20.73
N GLY A 54 -6.45 1.14 -20.87
CA GLY A 54 -6.17 1.71 -22.19
C GLY A 54 -5.66 3.15 -22.20
N PHE A 55 -5.58 3.75 -23.39
CA PHE A 55 -5.19 5.16 -23.56
C PHE A 55 -6.40 6.10 -23.49
N SER A 56 -6.16 7.35 -23.11
CA SER A 56 -7.21 8.39 -23.07
C SER A 56 -7.83 8.67 -24.44
N SER A 57 -7.04 8.63 -25.52
CA SER A 57 -7.53 8.64 -26.90
C SER A 57 -6.55 7.90 -27.83
N LYS A 58 -7.03 7.58 -29.04
CA LYS A 58 -6.20 6.97 -30.09
C LYS A 58 -5.13 7.96 -30.57
N GLU A 59 -5.50 9.23 -30.75
CA GLU A 59 -4.59 10.29 -31.17
C GLU A 59 -3.46 10.49 -30.16
N PHE A 60 -3.80 10.51 -28.86
CA PHE A 60 -2.80 10.62 -27.80
C PHE A 60 -1.82 9.44 -27.82
N ARG A 61 -2.34 8.21 -27.99
CA ARG A 61 -1.53 7.00 -28.12
C ARG A 61 -0.59 7.11 -29.31
N ASP A 62 -1.12 7.34 -30.50
CA ASP A 62 -0.36 7.30 -31.76
C ASP A 62 0.66 8.46 -31.85
N PHE A 63 0.42 9.58 -31.15
CA PHE A 63 1.35 10.70 -31.07
C PHE A 63 2.50 10.48 -30.06
N THR A 64 2.27 9.68 -29.01
CA THR A 64 3.16 9.63 -27.83
C THR A 64 3.87 8.28 -27.69
N PHE A 65 3.27 7.22 -28.23
CA PHE A 65 3.71 5.84 -28.06
C PHE A 65 3.79 5.11 -29.39
N ASP A 66 4.74 4.20 -29.48
CA ASP A 66 4.89 3.28 -30.59
C ASP A 66 4.75 1.83 -30.12
N LYS A 67 4.29 0.94 -30.99
CA LYS A 67 4.23 -0.49 -30.75
C LYS A 67 4.77 -1.22 -31.97
N SER A 68 5.97 -1.77 -31.84
CA SER A 68 6.54 -2.64 -32.86
C SER A 68 5.70 -3.91 -32.99
N ASP A 69 5.65 -4.45 -34.21
CA ASP A 69 4.88 -5.67 -34.46
C ASP A 69 5.41 -6.85 -33.63
N GLY A 70 4.49 -7.66 -33.12
CA GLY A 70 4.78 -8.79 -32.23
C GLY A 70 5.17 -8.42 -30.78
N ASN A 71 5.39 -7.14 -30.45
CA ASN A 71 5.68 -6.76 -29.06
C ASN A 71 4.41 -6.74 -28.19
N PRO A 72 4.50 -7.16 -26.92
CA PRO A 72 3.35 -7.16 -26.01
C PRO A 72 3.09 -5.81 -25.33
N PHE A 73 3.91 -4.78 -25.56
CA PHE A 73 3.79 -3.48 -24.92
C PHE A 73 4.01 -2.33 -25.91
N TYR A 74 3.47 -1.17 -25.55
CA TYR A 74 3.79 0.11 -26.19
C TYR A 74 4.99 0.74 -25.51
N THR A 75 5.75 1.51 -26.29
CA THR A 75 6.98 2.18 -25.88
C THR A 75 6.80 3.68 -26.07
N HIS A 76 7.14 4.48 -25.05
CA HIS A 76 7.06 5.95 -25.19
C HIS A 76 8.11 6.44 -26.19
N LEU A 77 7.76 7.34 -27.12
CA LEU A 77 8.67 7.80 -28.18
C LEU A 77 9.86 8.61 -27.64
N TYR A 78 9.65 9.39 -26.58
CA TYR A 78 10.67 10.28 -26.00
C TYR A 78 11.08 9.81 -24.60
N GLN A 79 12.20 9.10 -24.46
CA GLN A 79 12.58 8.40 -23.22
C GLN A 79 13.77 9.01 -22.48
N LEU A 80 14.04 10.32 -22.60
CA LEU A 80 15.20 10.92 -21.93
C LEU A 80 15.14 10.83 -20.38
N TRP A 81 13.97 10.52 -19.82
CA TRP A 81 13.70 10.47 -18.38
C TRP A 81 13.56 9.04 -17.84
N ALA A 82 13.66 8.00 -18.66
CA ALA A 82 13.60 6.60 -18.23
C ALA A 82 14.50 5.73 -19.11
N LYS A 83 15.01 4.61 -18.60
CA LYS A 83 15.78 3.66 -19.43
C LYS A 83 14.89 3.03 -20.50
N GLN A 84 13.65 2.72 -20.12
CA GLN A 84 12.62 2.18 -20.99
C GLN A 84 11.25 2.46 -20.36
N VAL A 85 10.25 2.73 -21.20
CA VAL A 85 8.85 2.80 -20.80
C VAL A 85 8.10 1.67 -21.50
N GLN A 86 7.48 0.77 -20.73
CA GLN A 86 6.70 -0.36 -21.21
C GLN A 86 5.27 -0.21 -20.73
N VAL A 87 4.34 -0.02 -21.67
CA VAL A 87 2.92 0.11 -21.39
C VAL A 87 2.19 -1.12 -21.90
N TYR A 88 1.69 -1.92 -20.96
CA TYR A 88 0.91 -3.12 -21.20
C TYR A 88 -0.58 -2.82 -21.09
N ILE A 89 -1.34 -3.22 -22.11
CA ILE A 89 -2.81 -3.16 -22.14
C ILE A 89 -3.38 -4.56 -22.38
N ALA A 90 -4.61 -4.81 -21.93
CA ALA A 90 -5.25 -6.13 -22.05
C ALA A 90 -5.17 -6.68 -23.49
N ASP A 91 -5.59 -5.89 -24.47
CA ASP A 91 -5.55 -6.26 -25.88
C ASP A 91 -4.14 -6.60 -26.40
N SER A 92 -3.11 -5.94 -25.87
CA SER A 92 -1.74 -6.15 -26.33
C SER A 92 -1.12 -7.44 -25.80
N ILE A 93 -1.55 -7.88 -24.62
CA ILE A 93 -1.01 -9.08 -23.96
C ILE A 93 -1.85 -10.32 -24.22
N ALA A 94 -3.11 -10.19 -24.67
CA ALA A 94 -4.03 -11.31 -24.85
C ALA A 94 -3.40 -12.48 -25.65
N LYS A 95 -2.72 -12.18 -26.75
CA LYS A 95 -2.05 -13.19 -27.59
C LYS A 95 -0.81 -13.84 -26.96
N HIS A 96 -0.31 -13.27 -25.87
CA HIS A 96 0.90 -13.72 -25.16
C HIS A 96 0.55 -14.46 -23.87
N VAL A 97 -0.67 -14.34 -23.36
CA VAL A 97 -1.12 -15.08 -22.17
C VAL A 97 -1.27 -16.57 -22.47
N ASP A 98 -1.68 -16.93 -23.68
CA ASP A 98 -1.79 -18.34 -24.10
C ASP A 98 -0.44 -18.99 -24.44
N SER A 99 0.67 -18.27 -24.30
CA SER A 99 2.00 -18.81 -24.61
C SER A 99 2.52 -19.69 -23.49
N SER A 100 3.18 -20.81 -23.84
CA SER A 100 3.78 -21.71 -22.85
C SER A 100 5.29 -21.82 -23.06
N PRO A 101 6.13 -21.35 -22.12
CA PRO A 101 5.79 -20.66 -20.86
C PRO A 101 5.42 -19.17 -21.07
N ILE A 102 4.56 -18.62 -20.20
CA ILE A 102 4.21 -17.20 -20.22
C ILE A 102 5.42 -16.38 -19.73
N ASP A 103 5.74 -15.28 -20.42
CA ASP A 103 6.77 -14.36 -19.98
C ASP A 103 6.41 -13.73 -18.61
N PRO A 104 7.32 -13.68 -17.63
CA PRO A 104 7.02 -13.18 -16.29
C PRO A 104 6.52 -11.73 -16.22
N MET A 105 6.95 -10.86 -17.14
CA MET A 105 6.45 -9.47 -17.21
C MET A 105 5.03 -9.43 -17.76
N ILE A 106 4.70 -10.35 -18.68
CA ILE A 106 3.32 -10.54 -19.16
C ILE A 106 2.43 -11.06 -18.04
N VAL A 107 2.90 -12.03 -17.26
CA VAL A 107 2.18 -12.54 -16.09
C VAL A 107 1.92 -11.43 -15.08
N LEU A 108 2.95 -10.62 -14.76
CA LEU A 108 2.79 -9.48 -13.89
C LEU A 108 1.77 -8.49 -14.45
N ALA A 109 1.88 -8.13 -15.74
CA ALA A 109 0.94 -7.22 -16.37
C ALA A 109 -0.50 -7.75 -16.34
N TYR A 110 -0.68 -9.03 -16.67
CA TYR A 110 -1.96 -9.74 -16.66
C TYR A 110 -2.66 -9.66 -15.29
N VAL A 111 -1.94 -10.03 -14.22
CA VAL A 111 -2.47 -9.95 -12.84
C VAL A 111 -2.82 -8.51 -12.45
N LEU A 112 -1.97 -7.54 -12.81
CA LEU A 112 -2.19 -6.13 -12.47
C LEU A 112 -3.31 -5.46 -13.27
N ILE A 113 -3.60 -5.94 -14.48
CA ILE A 113 -4.72 -5.46 -15.32
C ILE A 113 -6.04 -6.01 -14.80
N LEU A 114 -6.11 -7.32 -14.55
CA LEU A 114 -7.35 -7.97 -14.10
C LEU A 114 -7.71 -7.62 -12.65
N GLN A 115 -6.72 -7.40 -11.79
CA GLN A 115 -6.91 -7.03 -10.38
C GLN A 115 -7.82 -7.99 -9.60
N GLU A 116 -7.92 -9.24 -10.04
CA GLU A 116 -8.77 -10.23 -9.42
C GLU A 116 -8.26 -10.56 -8.02
N LYS A 117 -9.17 -10.54 -7.04
CA LYS A 117 -8.80 -10.86 -5.65
C LYS A 117 -8.60 -12.35 -5.44
N ASN A 118 -9.28 -13.15 -6.25
CA ASN A 118 -9.25 -14.60 -6.15
C ASN A 118 -8.52 -15.16 -7.37
N ILE A 119 -7.42 -15.87 -7.12
CA ILE A 119 -6.61 -16.51 -8.16
C ILE A 119 -7.44 -17.46 -9.04
N ILE A 120 -8.49 -18.09 -8.50
CA ILE A 120 -9.36 -19.03 -9.25
C ILE A 120 -10.17 -18.33 -10.35
N MET A 121 -10.33 -17.00 -10.27
CA MET A 121 -11.01 -16.22 -11.31
C MET A 121 -10.11 -15.91 -12.51
N LEU A 122 -8.84 -16.30 -12.46
CA LEU A 122 -7.91 -16.17 -13.57
C LEU A 122 -7.93 -17.45 -14.40
N ASP A 123 -8.10 -17.33 -15.72
CA ASP A 123 -8.10 -18.49 -16.64
C ASP A 123 -6.80 -19.30 -16.51
N GLU A 124 -5.66 -18.62 -16.40
CA GLU A 124 -4.32 -19.22 -16.28
C GLU A 124 -3.84 -19.46 -14.85
N TYR A 125 -4.74 -19.65 -13.87
CA TYR A 125 -4.35 -19.79 -12.44
C TYR A 125 -3.36 -20.95 -12.14
N ASN A 126 -3.23 -21.91 -13.06
CA ASN A 126 -2.29 -23.02 -12.96
C ASN A 126 -0.84 -22.63 -13.32
N ASP A 127 -0.61 -21.46 -13.91
CA ASP A 127 0.72 -20.96 -14.22
C ASP A 127 1.54 -20.73 -12.93
N PRO A 128 2.78 -21.25 -12.84
CA PRO A 128 3.58 -21.13 -11.64
C PRO A 128 3.94 -19.69 -11.29
N ASN A 129 4.12 -18.80 -12.27
CA ASN A 129 4.43 -17.40 -11.99
C ASN A 129 3.20 -16.66 -11.43
N ILE A 130 1.98 -16.96 -11.91
CA ILE A 130 0.74 -16.42 -11.33
C ILE A 130 0.63 -16.86 -9.87
N GLN A 131 0.85 -18.14 -9.59
CA GLN A 131 0.80 -18.67 -8.22
C GLN A 131 1.83 -18.00 -7.29
N ASP A 132 3.05 -17.79 -7.78
CA ASP A 132 4.12 -17.13 -7.03
C ASP A 132 3.80 -15.66 -6.70
N ILE A 133 3.16 -14.93 -7.63
CA ILE A 133 2.69 -13.56 -7.37
C ILE A 133 1.65 -13.54 -6.26
N TYR A 134 0.62 -14.38 -6.34
CA TYR A 134 -0.44 -14.44 -5.32
C TYR A 134 0.09 -14.91 -3.97
N ARG A 135 1.01 -15.89 -3.94
CA ARG A 135 1.67 -16.33 -2.71
C ARG A 135 2.50 -15.20 -2.10
N THR A 136 3.23 -14.45 -2.91
CA THR A 136 4.00 -13.29 -2.46
C THR A 136 3.09 -12.20 -1.88
N ALA A 137 2.00 -11.87 -2.59
CA ALA A 137 1.01 -10.93 -2.10
C ALA A 137 0.40 -11.39 -0.76
N LEU A 138 0.00 -12.66 -0.67
CA LEU A 138 -0.52 -13.25 0.56
C LEU A 138 0.46 -13.12 1.72
N ASN A 139 1.75 -13.41 1.51
CA ASN A 139 2.78 -13.27 2.53
C ASN A 139 2.94 -11.82 3.00
N ILE A 140 2.96 -10.85 2.07
CA ILE A 140 3.06 -9.41 2.39
C ILE A 140 1.85 -8.95 3.23
N PHE A 141 0.64 -9.32 2.83
CA PHE A 141 -0.58 -8.90 3.52
C PHE A 141 -0.80 -9.64 4.84
N SER A 142 -0.32 -10.88 4.97
CA SER A 142 -0.40 -11.65 6.22
C SER A 142 0.52 -11.03 7.28
N PHE A 143 1.71 -10.60 6.88
CA PHE A 143 2.65 -9.92 7.78
C PHE A 143 2.07 -8.60 8.35
N GLY A 144 1.31 -7.86 7.53
CA GLY A 144 0.64 -6.63 7.98
C GLY A 144 -0.51 -6.87 8.98
N LYS A 145 -1.18 -8.02 8.89
CA LYS A 145 -2.27 -8.40 9.79
C LYS A 145 -1.76 -8.67 11.21
N ASP A 146 -0.60 -9.29 11.34
CA ASP A 146 0.01 -9.56 12.65
C ASP A 146 0.45 -8.28 13.37
N ILE A 147 1.01 -7.31 12.64
CA ILE A 147 1.38 -6.00 13.18
C ILE A 147 0.14 -5.20 13.63
N THR A 148 -0.92 -5.22 12.81
CA THR A 148 -2.16 -4.50 13.11
C THR A 148 -2.88 -5.11 14.31
N ASN A 149 -2.91 -6.44 14.40
CA ASN A 149 -3.46 -7.16 15.55
C ASN A 149 -2.65 -6.90 16.83
N ASP A 150 -1.32 -6.86 16.75
CA ASP A 150 -0.49 -6.54 17.92
C ASP A 150 -0.67 -5.08 18.37
N LEU A 151 -0.81 -4.14 17.43
CA LEU A 151 -1.10 -2.74 17.74
C LEU A 151 -2.48 -2.57 18.39
N ALA A 152 -3.51 -3.24 17.87
CA ALA A 152 -4.85 -3.22 18.45
C ALA A 152 -4.84 -3.79 19.88
N ARG A 153 -4.17 -4.92 20.08
CA ARG A 153 -4.02 -5.56 21.41
C ARG A 153 -3.28 -4.68 22.42
N ARG A 154 -2.22 -3.98 21.98
CA ARG A 154 -1.49 -3.02 22.85
C ARG A 154 -2.34 -1.82 23.23
N THR A 155 -3.15 -1.32 22.29
CA THR A 155 -4.04 -0.17 22.52
C THR A 155 -5.15 -0.54 23.50
N GLU A 156 -5.74 -1.72 23.36
CA GLU A 156 -6.73 -2.26 24.29
C GLU A 156 -6.13 -2.45 25.70
N SER A 157 -4.93 -3.02 25.80
CA SER A 157 -4.22 -3.18 27.07
C SER A 157 -3.96 -1.84 27.77
N PHE A 158 -3.58 -0.80 27.02
CA PHE A 158 -3.40 0.55 27.56
C PHE A 158 -4.72 1.16 28.07
N CYS A 159 -5.79 1.06 27.29
CA CYS A 159 -7.11 1.55 27.70
C CYS A 159 -7.61 0.85 28.97
N ASN A 160 -7.43 -0.47 29.07
CA ASN A 160 -7.81 -1.25 30.24
C ASN A 160 -6.99 -0.87 31.48
N ALA A 161 -5.68 -0.63 31.32
CA ALA A 161 -4.83 -0.15 32.40
C ALA A 161 -5.27 1.24 32.90
N MET A 162 -5.57 2.16 31.97
CA MET A 162 -6.08 3.49 32.30
C MET A 162 -7.43 3.43 33.02
N ALA A 163 -8.37 2.64 32.53
CA ALA A 163 -9.67 2.45 33.16
C ALA A 163 -9.54 1.90 34.60
N SER A 164 -8.63 0.94 34.82
CA SER A 164 -8.33 0.38 36.14
C SER A 164 -7.74 1.42 37.10
N GLN A 165 -6.83 2.26 36.63
CA GLN A 165 -6.28 3.35 37.44
C GLN A 165 -7.35 4.40 37.80
N PHE A 166 -8.21 4.79 36.86
CA PHE A 166 -9.31 5.70 37.16
C PHE A 166 -10.32 5.12 38.15
N ALA A 167 -10.67 3.84 38.00
CA ALA A 167 -11.54 3.16 38.96
C ALA A 167 -10.93 3.14 40.37
N THR A 168 -9.60 2.96 40.46
CA THR A 168 -8.85 3.01 41.71
C THR A 168 -8.90 4.40 42.35
N ILE A 169 -8.67 5.47 41.57
CA ILE A 169 -8.77 6.87 42.04
C ILE A 169 -10.17 7.17 42.58
N LEU A 170 -11.21 6.84 41.81
CA LEU A 170 -12.61 7.06 42.22
C LEU A 170 -12.99 6.30 43.49
N LYS A 171 -12.41 5.11 43.70
CA LYS A 171 -12.59 4.33 44.93
C LYS A 171 -11.94 5.02 46.13
N TYR A 172 -10.71 5.52 45.99
CA TYR A 172 -10.04 6.28 47.04
C TYR A 172 -10.79 7.57 47.41
N GLU A 173 -11.37 8.26 46.43
CA GLU A 173 -12.16 9.48 46.66
C GLU A 173 -13.44 9.19 47.48
N LYS A 174 -14.13 8.09 47.16
CA LYS A 174 -15.30 7.62 47.94
C LYS A 174 -14.92 7.19 49.36
N ASP A 175 -13.83 6.45 49.52
CA ASP A 175 -13.35 5.97 50.82
C ASP A 175 -12.83 7.12 51.72
N CYS A 176 -12.23 8.15 51.12
CA CYS A 176 -11.84 9.39 51.83
C CYS A 176 -13.07 10.16 52.30
N SER A 177 -14.09 10.32 51.45
CA SER A 177 -15.39 10.94 51.75
C SER A 177 -16.10 10.26 52.93
N GLU A 178 -16.14 8.92 52.98
CA GLU A 178 -16.75 8.16 54.08
C GLU A 178 -15.96 8.24 55.39
N LYS A 179 -14.62 8.27 55.33
CA LYS A 179 -13.78 8.46 56.52
C LYS A 179 -13.91 9.88 57.10
N SER A 180 -14.08 10.91 56.27
CA SER A 180 -14.38 12.27 56.75
C SER A 180 -15.77 12.42 57.36
N ARG A 181 -16.77 11.64 56.89
CA ARG A 181 -18.14 11.65 57.48
C ARG A 181 -18.24 10.99 58.85
N LYS A 182 -17.30 10.13 59.24
CA LYS A 182 -17.26 9.53 60.59
C LYS A 182 -16.58 10.40 61.66
N LYS A 183 -15.98 11.54 61.28
CA LYS A 183 -15.33 12.46 62.23
C LYS A 183 -16.12 13.73 62.55
N THR A 184 -17.26 13.96 61.89
CA THR A 184 -18.13 15.13 62.13
C THR A 184 -19.39 14.83 62.95
N SER A 185 -19.56 13.63 63.52
CA SER A 185 -20.72 13.32 64.39
C SER A 185 -20.42 13.36 65.90
N SER A 186 -19.24 13.80 66.35
CA SER A 186 -18.93 13.89 67.79
C SER A 186 -18.41 15.25 68.28
N VAL A 187 -18.32 16.28 67.43
CA VAL A 187 -17.88 17.62 67.86
C VAL A 187 -18.70 18.70 67.16
N CYS A 188 -19.93 18.92 67.62
CA CYS A 188 -20.54 20.26 67.65
C CYS A 188 -21.76 20.31 68.60
N GLY A 189 -21.62 19.69 69.78
CA GLY A 189 -22.43 19.98 70.95
C GLY A 189 -21.69 20.97 71.86
N ARG A 190 -21.49 22.20 71.40
CA ARG A 190 -21.04 23.38 72.18
C ARG A 190 -20.97 24.55 71.20
N TRP A 191 -21.25 25.76 71.67
CA TRP A 191 -21.46 27.01 70.90
C TRP A 191 -22.92 27.35 70.56
N ASN A 192 -23.80 27.30 71.56
CA ASN A 192 -24.98 28.18 71.64
C ASN A 192 -24.93 28.98 72.96
N GLN A 193 -23.79 29.65 73.19
CA GLN A 193 -23.64 30.54 74.33
C GLN A 193 -22.57 31.59 74.03
N PHE A 194 -22.81 32.46 73.06
CA PHE A 194 -22.36 33.86 73.07
C PHE A 194 -23.18 34.63 72.03
N ARG A 195 -24.21 35.31 72.54
CA ARG A 195 -24.99 36.44 72.02
C ARG A 195 -25.66 36.35 70.66
#